data_AF-A0A950FIN1-F1
#
_entry.id   AF-A0A950FIN1-F1
#
_cell.length_a   1.000
_cell.length_b   1.000
_cell.length_c   1.000
_cell.angle_alpha   90.00
_cell.angle_beta   90.00
_cell.angle_gamma   90.00
#
_symmetry.space_group_name_H-M   'P 1'
#
loop_
_entity.id
_entity.type
_entity.pdbx_description
1 polymer ?
#
loop_
_entity_poly.entity_id
_entity_poly.type
_entity_poly.pdbx_seq_one_letter_code
_entity_poly.pdbx_strand_id
1 'polypeptide(L)'
;MKRFSTLILAGILSVLPGVRLLWAEPLNLTLSDNTSSSVESGDILAPQLSNACTFACDTAGNTAGGNSVLQNNTGINNTGFGDNALTNNTTGTVDSAFGFNALRNNTTGSGNTAAGAGALKFNTTGSHNSAFGTVALFHNTTGFENTASGKETLFNNTTGIQNTASGKLVADAQHAALAIAEGCTWITRDRDFARFALHGLSWNHLQL
;
A
#
# COMPACT_ATOMS: atom_id res chain seq x y z
N MET A 1 7.39 15.35 -38.79
CA MET A 1 7.79 16.66 -39.36
C MET A 1 8.48 17.45 -38.24
N LYS A 2 9.83 17.45 -38.20
CA LYS A 2 10.60 18.15 -37.16
C LYS A 2 10.39 19.66 -37.32
N ARG A 3 9.79 20.33 -36.34
CA ARG A 3 9.81 21.79 -36.27
C ARG A 3 10.96 22.20 -35.36
N PHE A 4 12.10 22.52 -35.97
CA PHE A 4 13.08 23.39 -35.33
C PHE A 4 12.51 24.81 -35.41
N SER A 5 12.27 25.42 -34.25
CA SER A 5 11.89 26.83 -34.16
C SER A 5 13.05 27.61 -33.55
N THR A 6 13.38 28.67 -34.26
CA THR A 6 14.61 29.46 -34.27
C THR A 6 14.91 30.25 -33.00
N LEU A 7 16.20 30.38 -32.73
CA LEU A 7 16.88 31.30 -31.82
C LEU A 7 16.43 32.77 -32.02
N ILE A 8 16.11 33.51 -30.94
CA ILE A 8 16.12 34.99 -30.95
C ILE A 8 16.96 35.50 -29.78
N LEU A 9 17.83 36.44 -30.17
CA LEU A 9 18.89 37.16 -29.50
C LEU A 9 18.42 37.94 -28.25
N ALA A 10 19.14 37.83 -27.13
CA ALA A 10 18.95 38.69 -25.96
C ALA A 10 19.39 40.13 -26.30
N GLY A 11 18.45 41.06 -26.40
CA GLY A 11 18.71 42.48 -26.59
C GLY A 11 18.20 43.29 -25.39
N ILE A 12 19.10 44.02 -24.72
CA ILE A 12 18.71 45.04 -23.75
C ILE A 12 18.22 46.26 -24.54
N LEU A 13 16.93 46.57 -24.48
CA LEU A 13 16.41 47.86 -24.95
C LEU A 13 16.26 48.80 -23.74
N SER A 14 17.23 49.69 -23.53
CA SER A 14 17.11 50.74 -22.53
C SER A 14 16.20 51.85 -23.04
N VAL A 15 14.97 51.92 -22.55
CA VAL A 15 14.08 53.07 -22.76
C VAL A 15 14.07 53.87 -21.45
N LEU A 16 14.93 54.91 -21.41
CA LEU A 16 15.11 55.91 -20.34
C LEU A 16 15.98 55.52 -19.10
N PRO A 17 16.76 56.47 -18.53
CA PRO A 17 17.53 56.23 -17.31
C PRO A 17 16.58 56.08 -16.10
N GLY A 18 16.69 54.96 -15.37
CA GLY A 18 16.03 54.78 -14.07
C GLY A 18 14.80 53.86 -14.05
N VAL A 19 14.36 53.29 -15.19
CA VAL A 19 13.25 52.32 -15.22
C VAL A 19 13.79 50.92 -15.57
N ARG A 20 13.78 49.99 -14.61
CA ARG A 20 14.00 48.56 -14.86
C ARG A 20 12.65 47.87 -14.89
N LEU A 21 12.22 47.41 -16.07
CA LEU A 21 11.11 46.47 -16.18
C LEU A 21 11.68 45.07 -15.91
N LEU A 22 11.41 44.52 -14.71
CA LEU A 22 11.56 43.08 -14.48
C LEU A 22 10.32 42.40 -15.06
N TRP A 23 10.45 41.80 -16.24
CA TRP A 23 9.49 40.79 -16.65
C TRP A 23 9.91 39.48 -15.98
N ALA A 24 8.98 38.80 -15.32
CA ALA A 24 9.23 37.47 -14.77
C ALA A 24 9.48 36.52 -15.94
N GLU A 25 10.66 35.89 -15.97
CA GLU A 25 10.91 34.72 -16.80
C GLU A 25 9.81 33.68 -16.45
N PRO A 26 9.07 33.13 -17.42
CA PRO A 26 8.24 31.97 -17.13
C PRO A 26 9.19 30.88 -16.64
N LEU A 27 8.90 30.31 -15.47
CA LEU A 27 9.62 29.15 -14.97
C LEU A 27 9.46 28.05 -16.03
N ASN A 28 10.50 27.82 -16.83
CA ASN A 28 10.56 26.70 -17.76
C ASN A 28 10.65 25.43 -16.92
N LEU A 29 9.50 24.95 -16.43
CA LEU A 29 9.37 23.58 -15.99
C LEU A 29 9.44 22.74 -17.26
N THR A 30 10.66 22.34 -17.62
CA THR A 30 10.85 21.24 -18.57
C THR A 30 10.25 20.00 -17.92
N LEU A 31 8.98 19.72 -18.21
CA LEU A 31 8.52 18.35 -18.21
C LEU A 31 9.37 17.68 -19.29
N SER A 32 10.39 16.92 -18.89
CA SER A 32 10.97 15.97 -19.82
C SER A 32 9.85 14.98 -20.09
N ASP A 33 9.12 15.19 -21.17
CA ASP A 33 8.41 14.11 -21.80
C ASP A 33 9.48 13.03 -22.00
N ASN A 34 9.40 11.95 -21.21
CA ASN A 34 10.26 10.79 -21.34
C ASN A 34 9.86 10.01 -22.61
N THR A 35 9.80 10.72 -23.74
CA THR A 35 9.34 10.26 -25.04
C THR A 35 10.52 9.90 -25.93
N SER A 36 11.62 9.43 -25.35
CA SER A 36 12.65 8.70 -26.09
C SER A 36 12.38 7.19 -26.10
N SER A 37 11.16 6.80 -26.48
CA SER A 37 10.88 5.55 -27.19
C SER A 37 9.39 5.53 -27.51
N SER A 38 9.05 5.34 -28.77
CA SER A 38 7.76 4.77 -29.15
C SER A 38 7.51 3.53 -28.30
N VAL A 39 6.67 3.62 -27.28
CA VAL A 39 6.19 2.45 -26.56
C VAL A 39 5.16 1.82 -27.51
N GLU A 40 5.63 0.92 -28.37
CA GLU A 40 4.73 0.00 -29.05
C GLU A 40 4.00 -0.83 -27.99
N SER A 41 2.82 -1.33 -28.32
CA SER A 41 1.83 -1.98 -27.44
C SER A 41 2.31 -3.29 -26.74
N GLY A 42 3.62 -3.48 -26.53
CA GLY A 42 4.23 -4.66 -25.90
C GLY A 42 5.39 -4.40 -24.92
N ASP A 43 5.72 -3.15 -24.59
CA ASP A 43 6.99 -2.82 -23.90
C ASP A 43 6.93 -2.58 -22.39
N ILE A 44 5.95 -3.13 -21.67
CA ILE A 44 6.09 -3.31 -20.20
C ILE A 44 6.05 -4.79 -19.89
N LEU A 45 7.14 -5.48 -20.23
CA LEU A 45 7.47 -6.73 -19.59
C LEU A 45 7.97 -6.39 -18.18
N ALA A 46 7.38 -7.02 -17.17
CA ALA A 46 7.68 -6.89 -15.75
C ALA A 46 9.20 -6.89 -15.32
N PRO A 47 10.19 -7.42 -16.07
CA PRO A 47 11.58 -7.50 -15.56
C PRO A 47 12.42 -6.21 -15.55
N GLN A 48 12.06 -5.11 -16.20
CA GLN A 48 13.01 -4.00 -16.47
C GLN A 48 12.99 -2.81 -15.47
N LEU A 49 12.27 -2.90 -14.35
CA LEU A 49 12.05 -1.77 -13.43
C LEU A 49 13.02 -1.74 -12.24
N SER A 50 14.34 -1.73 -12.45
CA SER A 50 15.29 -1.91 -11.35
C SER A 50 15.74 -0.66 -10.58
N ASN A 51 15.37 0.60 -10.92
CA ASN A 51 16.02 1.75 -10.26
C ASN A 51 15.26 3.11 -10.23
N ALA A 52 14.03 3.23 -10.72
CA ALA A 52 13.33 4.52 -10.79
C ALA A 52 11.94 4.46 -10.13
N CYS A 53 11.53 5.56 -9.49
CA CYS A 53 10.14 5.77 -9.08
C CYS A 53 9.30 5.92 -10.35
N THR A 54 8.57 4.87 -10.74
CA THR A 54 7.81 4.84 -12.00
C THR A 54 6.33 4.98 -11.74
N PHE A 55 5.68 5.86 -12.52
CA PHE A 55 4.23 5.83 -12.72
C PHE A 55 3.96 5.21 -14.09
N ALA A 56 3.29 4.06 -14.14
CA ALA A 56 3.08 3.32 -15.39
C ALA A 56 1.76 2.52 -15.35
N CYS A 57 1.24 2.19 -16.52
CA CYS A 57 0.19 1.19 -16.68
C CYS A 57 0.56 0.21 -17.79
N ASP A 58 0.12 -1.04 -17.69
CA ASP A 58 0.34 -2.07 -18.71
C ASP A 58 -0.94 -2.40 -19.49
N THR A 59 -0.81 -3.24 -20.53
CA THR A 59 -1.94 -3.68 -21.37
C THR A 59 -2.86 -4.67 -20.67
N ALA A 60 -2.43 -5.25 -19.55
CA ALA A 60 -3.23 -6.11 -18.69
C ALA A 60 -4.07 -5.32 -17.67
N GLY A 61 -4.04 -3.99 -17.74
CA GLY A 61 -4.83 -3.10 -16.88
C GLY A 61 -4.21 -2.86 -15.50
N ASN A 62 -2.95 -3.22 -15.29
CA ASN A 62 -2.26 -2.92 -14.04
C ASN A 62 -1.80 -1.45 -14.01
N THR A 63 -1.82 -0.82 -12.83
CA THR A 63 -1.33 0.54 -12.60
C THR A 63 -0.28 0.53 -11.49
N ALA A 64 0.90 1.08 -11.75
CA ALA A 64 2.05 1.11 -10.85
C ALA A 64 2.45 2.56 -10.51
N GLY A 65 2.84 2.81 -9.27
CA GLY A 65 3.41 4.07 -8.81
C GLY A 65 4.43 3.88 -7.68
N GLY A 66 5.73 3.93 -7.97
CA GLY A 66 6.77 3.74 -6.95
C GLY A 66 7.97 2.95 -7.46
N ASN A 67 8.78 2.45 -6.52
CA ASN A 67 9.95 1.64 -6.82
C ASN A 67 9.65 0.14 -6.68
N SER A 68 10.10 -0.68 -7.64
CA SER A 68 9.92 -2.14 -7.66
C SER A 68 8.47 -2.62 -7.50
N VAL A 69 7.52 -1.78 -7.91
CA VAL A 69 6.08 -2.11 -7.92
C VAL A 69 5.80 -3.08 -9.05
N LEU A 70 5.00 -4.12 -8.78
CA LEU A 70 4.55 -5.10 -9.79
C LEU A 70 5.69 -5.86 -10.55
N GLN A 71 6.92 -5.86 -10.05
CA GLN A 71 8.09 -6.41 -10.77
C GLN A 71 7.96 -7.89 -11.19
N ASN A 72 7.31 -8.72 -10.38
CA ASN A 72 7.01 -10.13 -10.69
C ASN A 72 5.49 -10.36 -10.76
N ASN A 73 4.72 -9.32 -11.06
CA ASN A 73 3.27 -9.44 -11.17
C ASN A 73 2.89 -10.16 -12.49
N THR A 74 2.21 -11.30 -12.41
CA THR A 74 1.62 -11.97 -13.60
C THR A 74 0.10 -11.83 -13.66
N GLY A 75 -0.48 -11.09 -12.72
CA GLY A 75 -1.90 -10.83 -12.59
C GLY A 75 -2.38 -9.66 -13.45
N ILE A 76 -3.70 -9.48 -13.53
CA ILE A 76 -4.35 -8.44 -14.32
C ILE A 76 -5.16 -7.49 -13.44
N ASN A 77 -5.34 -6.25 -13.91
CA ASN A 77 -6.15 -5.22 -13.25
C ASN A 77 -5.75 -4.87 -11.80
N ASN A 78 -4.47 -4.93 -11.46
CA ASN A 78 -3.95 -4.61 -10.13
C ASN A 78 -3.46 -3.17 -10.05
N THR A 79 -3.72 -2.49 -8.93
CA THR A 79 -3.21 -1.14 -8.65
C THR A 79 -2.21 -1.18 -7.50
N GLY A 80 -0.96 -0.82 -7.76
CA GLY A 80 0.11 -0.78 -6.76
C GLY A 80 0.72 0.61 -6.63
N PHE A 81 0.83 1.10 -5.39
CA PHE A 81 1.52 2.34 -5.07
C PHE A 81 2.42 2.20 -3.83
N GLY A 82 3.65 2.68 -3.91
CA GLY A 82 4.65 2.60 -2.84
C GLY A 82 5.74 1.57 -3.11
N ASP A 83 6.85 1.64 -2.37
CA ASP A 83 8.00 0.78 -2.60
C ASP A 83 7.67 -0.71 -2.32
N ASN A 84 7.98 -1.58 -3.27
CA ASN A 84 7.72 -3.02 -3.22
C ASN A 84 6.23 -3.42 -3.05
N ALA A 85 5.28 -2.59 -3.49
CA ALA A 85 3.87 -2.96 -3.52
C ALA A 85 3.60 -3.99 -4.63
N LEU A 86 2.87 -5.07 -4.33
CA LEU A 86 2.51 -6.15 -5.27
C LEU A 86 3.70 -6.79 -6.03
N THR A 87 4.92 -6.69 -5.50
CA THR A 87 6.13 -7.14 -6.21
C THR A 87 6.08 -8.61 -6.60
N ASN A 88 5.58 -9.50 -5.73
CA ASN A 88 5.44 -10.93 -6.00
C ASN A 88 3.96 -11.33 -6.05
N ASN A 89 3.18 -10.64 -6.88
CA ASN A 89 1.79 -11.01 -7.14
C ASN A 89 1.66 -12.00 -8.32
N THR A 90 1.44 -13.31 -8.11
CA THR A 90 1.43 -14.22 -9.27
C THR A 90 0.14 -14.10 -10.10
N THR A 91 -0.90 -14.90 -9.88
CA THR A 91 -2.13 -14.82 -10.68
C THR A 91 -3.24 -14.00 -10.02
N GLY A 92 -2.97 -13.32 -8.90
CA GLY A 92 -3.94 -12.46 -8.22
C GLY A 92 -4.42 -11.31 -9.10
N THR A 93 -5.71 -11.02 -9.06
CA THR A 93 -6.34 -10.01 -9.94
C THR A 93 -7.17 -9.03 -9.14
N VAL A 94 -7.30 -7.79 -9.63
CA VAL A 94 -8.15 -6.75 -9.01
C VAL A 94 -7.71 -6.41 -7.58
N ASP A 95 -6.40 -6.51 -7.32
CA ASP A 95 -5.82 -6.13 -6.04
C ASP A 95 -5.45 -4.65 -6.02
N SER A 96 -5.63 -4.00 -4.88
CA SER A 96 -5.29 -2.59 -4.65
C SER A 96 -4.33 -2.47 -3.46
N ALA A 97 -3.08 -2.12 -3.73
CA ALA A 97 -2.01 -2.06 -2.74
C ALA A 97 -1.42 -0.65 -2.64
N PHE A 98 -1.54 -0.02 -1.47
CA PHE A 98 -1.02 1.31 -1.20
C PHE A 98 -0.13 1.28 0.05
N GLY A 99 1.18 1.43 -0.14
CA GLY A 99 2.17 1.50 0.92
C GLY A 99 3.37 0.58 0.72
N PHE A 100 4.43 0.82 1.51
CA PHE A 100 5.64 0.02 1.48
C PHE A 100 5.35 -1.45 1.77
N ASN A 101 5.72 -2.36 0.85
CA ASN A 101 5.46 -3.80 0.92
C ASN A 101 3.97 -4.20 1.07
N ALA A 102 3.00 -3.36 0.69
CA ALA A 102 1.60 -3.75 0.69
C ALA A 102 1.35 -4.87 -0.33
N LEU A 103 0.66 -5.96 0.06
CA LEU A 103 0.40 -7.14 -0.77
C LEU A 103 1.64 -7.74 -1.47
N ARG A 104 2.83 -7.57 -0.87
CA ARG A 104 4.09 -7.92 -1.54
C ARG A 104 4.15 -9.37 -2.01
N ASN A 105 3.71 -10.31 -1.18
CA ASN A 105 3.75 -11.74 -1.48
C ASN A 105 2.32 -12.28 -1.62
N ASN A 106 1.64 -11.86 -2.70
CA ASN A 106 0.31 -12.35 -3.05
C ASN A 106 0.37 -13.44 -4.12
N THR A 107 0.01 -14.70 -3.84
CA THR A 107 0.14 -15.72 -4.91
C THR A 107 -1.07 -15.69 -5.83
N THR A 108 -2.23 -16.09 -5.33
CA THR A 108 -3.44 -16.26 -6.16
C THR A 108 -4.66 -15.56 -5.58
N GLY A 109 -4.50 -14.85 -4.47
CA GLY A 109 -5.59 -14.08 -3.86
C GLY A 109 -6.03 -12.96 -4.80
N SER A 110 -7.34 -12.75 -4.94
CA SER A 110 -7.90 -11.71 -5.80
C SER A 110 -8.84 -10.80 -5.03
N GLY A 111 -8.98 -9.56 -5.49
CA GLY A 111 -9.92 -8.59 -4.91
C GLY A 111 -9.52 -8.10 -3.52
N ASN A 112 -8.23 -8.09 -3.20
CA ASN A 112 -7.75 -7.61 -1.91
C ASN A 112 -7.45 -6.10 -1.96
N THR A 113 -7.83 -5.38 -0.91
CA THR A 113 -7.45 -3.98 -0.71
C THR A 113 -6.52 -3.88 0.49
N ALA A 114 -5.29 -3.40 0.27
CA ALA A 114 -4.28 -3.22 1.30
C ALA A 114 -3.79 -1.77 1.29
N ALA A 115 -4.15 -1.00 2.31
CA ALA A 115 -3.72 0.39 2.47
C ALA A 115 -2.96 0.55 3.79
N GLY A 116 -1.63 0.60 3.71
CA GLY A 116 -0.74 0.71 4.86
C GLY A 116 0.58 -0.02 4.62
N ALA A 117 1.64 0.42 5.30
CA ALA A 117 2.93 -0.25 5.20
C ALA A 117 2.82 -1.71 5.71
N GLY A 118 3.14 -2.67 4.86
CA GLY A 118 3.05 -4.10 5.14
C GLY A 118 1.63 -4.67 5.28
N ALA A 119 0.58 -3.94 4.92
CA ALA A 119 -0.77 -4.49 4.92
C ALA A 119 -0.86 -5.71 3.97
N LEU A 120 -1.42 -6.83 4.44
CA LEU A 120 -1.54 -8.09 3.67
C LEU A 120 -0.21 -8.60 3.06
N LYS A 121 0.93 -8.30 3.69
CA LYS A 121 2.26 -8.59 3.12
C LYS A 121 2.46 -10.06 2.72
N PHE A 122 1.97 -11.00 3.52
CA PHE A 122 2.10 -12.45 3.30
C PHE A 122 0.76 -13.12 3.01
N ASN A 123 -0.04 -12.53 2.11
CA ASN A 123 -1.32 -13.09 1.71
C ASN A 123 -1.18 -14.13 0.59
N THR A 124 -1.26 -15.45 0.82
CA THR A 124 -1.03 -16.40 -0.30
C THR A 124 -2.23 -16.53 -1.24
N THR A 125 -3.32 -17.12 -0.78
CA THR A 125 -4.50 -17.43 -1.61
C THR A 125 -5.78 -16.75 -1.10
N GLY A 126 -5.68 -15.96 -0.03
CA GLY A 126 -6.80 -15.25 0.56
C GLY A 126 -7.36 -14.19 -0.40
N SER A 127 -8.68 -14.15 -0.56
CA SER A 127 -9.36 -13.24 -1.49
C SER A 127 -10.37 -12.37 -0.76
N HIS A 128 -10.71 -11.22 -1.35
CA HIS A 128 -11.70 -10.27 -0.83
C HIS A 128 -11.38 -9.73 0.57
N ASN A 129 -10.11 -9.58 0.91
CA ASN A 129 -9.70 -9.00 2.19
C ASN A 129 -9.51 -7.49 2.08
N SER A 130 -9.95 -6.76 3.10
CA SER A 130 -9.79 -5.31 3.23
C SER A 130 -8.92 -4.99 4.45
N ALA A 131 -7.67 -4.58 4.22
CA ALA A 131 -6.70 -4.26 5.25
C ALA A 131 -6.32 -2.77 5.19
N PHE A 132 -6.79 -1.99 6.15
CA PHE A 132 -6.49 -0.57 6.29
C PHE A 132 -5.66 -0.36 7.55
N GLY A 133 -4.36 -0.11 7.42
CA GLY A 133 -3.48 0.14 8.55
C GLY A 133 -2.12 -0.52 8.38
N THR A 134 -1.12 0.04 9.07
CA THR A 134 0.23 -0.53 9.08
C THR A 134 0.20 -1.96 9.63
N VAL A 135 0.64 -2.92 8.82
CA VAL A 135 0.78 -4.34 9.19
C VAL A 135 -0.58 -4.99 9.55
N ALA A 136 -1.70 -4.47 9.03
CA ALA A 136 -3.01 -5.12 9.12
C ALA A 136 -3.05 -6.41 8.27
N LEU A 137 -3.64 -7.49 8.79
CA LEU A 137 -3.72 -8.81 8.13
C LEU A 137 -2.36 -9.35 7.61
N PHE A 138 -1.28 -9.07 8.33
CA PHE A 138 0.09 -9.30 7.85
C PHE A 138 0.37 -10.77 7.44
N HIS A 139 -0.14 -11.75 8.19
CA HIS A 139 -0.01 -13.19 7.92
C HIS A 139 -1.33 -13.86 7.49
N ASN A 140 -2.04 -13.29 6.51
CA ASN A 140 -3.30 -13.88 6.01
C ASN A 140 -3.09 -14.92 4.91
N THR A 141 -2.78 -16.18 5.23
CA THR A 141 -2.43 -17.17 4.19
C THR A 141 -3.61 -17.53 3.27
N THR A 142 -4.73 -17.98 3.82
CA THR A 142 -5.88 -18.49 3.06
C THR A 142 -7.21 -17.88 3.52
N GLY A 143 -7.19 -16.99 4.51
CA GLY A 143 -8.39 -16.31 5.00
C GLY A 143 -9.03 -15.45 3.91
N PHE A 144 -10.35 -15.47 3.83
CA PHE A 144 -11.13 -14.70 2.85
C PHE A 144 -12.19 -13.84 3.52
N GLU A 145 -12.57 -12.75 2.84
CA GLU A 145 -13.61 -11.82 3.29
C GLU A 145 -13.33 -11.16 4.66
N ASN A 146 -12.07 -10.95 5.04
CA ASN A 146 -11.74 -10.28 6.29
C ASN A 146 -11.62 -8.77 6.11
N THR A 147 -12.16 -8.01 7.07
CA THR A 147 -12.00 -6.55 7.14
C THR A 147 -11.21 -6.20 8.40
N ALA A 148 -9.99 -5.69 8.22
CA ALA A 148 -9.13 -5.21 9.29
C ALA A 148 -8.89 -3.71 9.13
N SER A 149 -9.23 -2.94 10.17
CA SER A 149 -8.93 -1.51 10.23
C SER A 149 -8.04 -1.19 11.44
N GLY A 150 -6.99 -0.40 11.22
CA GLY A 150 -5.99 0.03 12.17
C GLY A 150 -4.73 -0.86 12.28
N LYS A 151 -3.79 -0.43 13.14
CA LYS A 151 -2.42 -0.97 13.18
C LYS A 151 -2.39 -2.39 13.72
N GLU A 152 -1.76 -3.32 13.00
CA GLU A 152 -1.60 -4.74 13.39
C GLU A 152 -2.94 -5.48 13.62
N THR A 153 -4.06 -4.92 13.18
CA THR A 153 -5.37 -5.58 13.31
C THR A 153 -5.39 -6.89 12.52
N LEU A 154 -5.87 -7.97 13.15
CA LEU A 154 -5.84 -9.33 12.59
C LEU A 154 -4.45 -9.79 12.12
N PHE A 155 -3.38 -9.33 12.79
CA PHE A 155 -1.98 -9.60 12.42
C PHE A 155 -1.69 -11.05 12.02
N ASN A 156 -2.25 -12.02 12.76
CA ASN A 156 -2.01 -13.45 12.56
C ASN A 156 -3.27 -14.23 12.16
N ASN A 157 -4.11 -13.66 11.31
CA ASN A 157 -5.31 -14.32 10.80
C ASN A 157 -4.99 -15.23 9.60
N THR A 158 -4.48 -16.44 9.83
CA THR A 158 -4.02 -17.31 8.73
C THR A 158 -5.15 -17.87 7.88
N THR A 159 -6.23 -18.36 8.51
CA THR A 159 -7.33 -19.07 7.84
C THR A 159 -8.71 -18.51 8.18
N GLY A 160 -8.80 -17.44 8.97
CA GLY A 160 -10.09 -16.90 9.40
C GLY A 160 -10.89 -16.34 8.23
N ILE A 161 -12.21 -16.49 8.34
CA ILE A 161 -13.18 -16.15 7.31
C ILE A 161 -14.14 -15.12 7.89
N GLN A 162 -14.47 -14.08 7.10
CA GLN A 162 -15.50 -13.10 7.47
C GLN A 162 -15.26 -12.39 8.81
N ASN A 163 -14.00 -12.20 9.21
CA ASN A 163 -13.68 -11.47 10.43
C ASN A 163 -13.71 -9.97 10.16
N THR A 164 -14.43 -9.24 11.00
CA THR A 164 -14.37 -7.77 11.02
C THR A 164 -13.72 -7.33 12.32
N ALA A 165 -12.59 -6.63 12.23
CA ALA A 165 -11.89 -6.08 13.39
C ALA A 165 -11.43 -4.66 13.10
N SER A 166 -11.45 -3.83 14.15
CA SER A 166 -11.03 -2.44 14.08
C SER A 166 -10.22 -2.08 15.34
N GLY A 167 -9.22 -1.22 15.19
CA GLY A 167 -8.41 -0.70 16.29
C GLY A 167 -6.92 -0.99 16.12
N LYS A 168 -6.20 -1.11 17.23
CA LYS A 168 -4.79 -1.53 17.23
C LYS A 168 -4.72 -2.88 17.91
N LEU A 169 -3.89 -3.81 17.42
CA LEU A 169 -3.56 -4.98 18.22
C LEU A 169 -2.87 -4.51 19.51
N VAL A 170 -3.56 -4.70 20.63
CA VAL A 170 -3.00 -4.53 21.98
C VAL A 170 -2.83 -5.93 22.53
N ALA A 171 -1.63 -6.28 23.01
CA ALA A 171 -1.34 -7.62 23.53
C ALA A 171 -2.35 -8.03 24.62
N ASP A 172 -2.75 -7.09 25.48
CA ASP A 172 -3.77 -7.34 26.50
C ASP A 172 -5.13 -7.72 25.90
N ALA A 173 -5.53 -7.10 24.79
CA ALA A 173 -6.78 -7.44 24.12
C ALA A 173 -6.74 -8.86 23.53
N GLN A 174 -5.57 -9.30 23.04
CA GLN A 174 -5.39 -10.66 22.55
C GLN A 174 -5.46 -11.69 23.68
N HIS A 175 -4.80 -11.42 24.81
CA HIS A 175 -4.88 -12.30 25.99
C HIS A 175 -6.31 -12.37 26.55
N ALA A 176 -7.00 -11.23 26.62
CA ALA A 176 -8.40 -11.17 27.04
C ALA A 176 -9.31 -11.98 26.11
N ALA A 177 -9.17 -11.81 24.79
CA ALA A 177 -9.95 -12.55 23.81
C ALA A 177 -9.71 -14.07 23.92
N LEU A 178 -8.47 -14.50 24.12
CA LEU A 178 -8.15 -15.91 24.32
C LEU A 178 -8.80 -16.47 25.59
N ALA A 179 -8.71 -15.75 26.72
CA ALA A 179 -9.34 -16.18 27.96
C ALA A 179 -10.86 -16.30 27.83
N ILE A 180 -11.52 -15.37 27.12
CA ILE A 180 -12.96 -15.45 26.83
C ILE A 180 -13.28 -16.68 25.98
N ALA A 181 -12.53 -16.90 24.89
CA ALA A 181 -12.76 -18.00 23.96
C ALA A 181 -12.60 -19.38 24.63
N GLU A 182 -11.61 -19.51 25.52
CA GLU A 182 -11.35 -20.73 26.28
C GLU A 182 -12.23 -20.86 27.54
N GLY A 183 -13.11 -19.88 27.81
CA GLY A 183 -13.95 -19.85 29.02
C GLY A 183 -13.14 -19.79 30.33
N CYS A 184 -11.90 -19.31 30.26
CA CYS A 184 -10.97 -19.27 31.37
C CYS A 184 -11.06 -17.95 32.14
N THR A 185 -10.78 -17.99 33.45
CA THR A 185 -10.60 -16.78 34.25
C THR A 185 -9.18 -16.25 34.10
N TRP A 186 -9.04 -15.05 33.56
CA TRP A 186 -7.75 -14.38 33.38
C TRP A 186 -7.22 -13.82 34.70
N ILE A 187 -6.04 -14.27 35.14
CA ILE A 187 -5.42 -13.80 36.37
C ILE A 187 -4.27 -12.85 36.00
N THR A 188 -4.35 -11.61 36.45
CA THR A 188 -3.36 -10.57 36.12
C THR A 188 -3.11 -9.63 37.29
N ARG A 189 -1.95 -8.98 37.28
CA ARG A 189 -1.65 -7.82 38.16
C ARG A 189 -2.04 -6.50 37.52
N ASP A 190 -2.42 -6.53 36.25
CA ASP A 190 -2.78 -5.35 35.49
C ASP A 190 -4.28 -5.08 35.58
N ARG A 191 -4.64 -3.91 36.11
CA ARG A 191 -6.03 -3.49 36.28
C ARG A 191 -6.69 -3.10 34.96
N ASP A 192 -5.89 -2.82 33.93
CA ASP A 192 -6.37 -2.42 32.62
C ASP A 192 -7.28 -3.45 31.94
N PHE A 193 -7.21 -4.72 32.36
CA PHE A 193 -8.10 -5.78 31.88
C PHE A 193 -9.56 -5.58 32.30
N ALA A 194 -9.85 -4.70 33.26
CA ALA A 194 -11.20 -4.33 33.64
C ALA A 194 -12.04 -3.84 32.45
N ARG A 195 -11.41 -3.19 31.46
CA ARG A 195 -12.11 -2.73 30.24
C ARG A 195 -12.69 -3.86 29.40
N PHE A 196 -12.14 -5.07 29.51
CA PHE A 196 -12.61 -6.25 28.78
C PHE A 196 -13.68 -7.04 29.53
N ALA A 197 -13.94 -6.73 30.80
CA ALA A 197 -14.99 -7.39 31.59
C ALA A 197 -16.38 -7.14 30.99
N LEU A 198 -16.61 -5.95 30.42
CA LEU A 198 -17.83 -5.60 29.68
C LEU A 198 -18.03 -6.45 28.41
N HIS A 199 -16.98 -7.13 27.96
CA HIS A 199 -16.98 -7.99 26.77
C HIS A 199 -16.92 -9.48 27.12
N GLY A 200 -17.25 -9.86 28.36
CA GLY A 200 -17.35 -11.26 28.78
C GLY A 200 -16.07 -11.84 29.37
N LEU A 201 -15.03 -11.05 29.60
CA LEU A 201 -13.83 -11.52 30.28
C LEU A 201 -14.10 -11.79 31.76
N SER A 202 -14.01 -13.06 32.15
CA SER A 202 -13.83 -13.44 33.56
C SER A 202 -12.39 -13.17 33.96
N TRP A 203 -12.14 -12.33 34.97
CA TRP A 203 -10.77 -12.00 35.40
C TRP A 203 -10.64 -11.75 36.90
N ASN A 204 -9.44 -11.95 37.44
CA ASN A 204 -9.07 -11.69 38.83
C ASN A 204 -7.80 -10.84 38.90
N HIS A 205 -7.84 -9.79 39.73
CA HIS A 205 -6.69 -8.94 40.02
C HIS A 205 -5.91 -9.48 41.22
N LEU A 206 -4.65 -9.86 41.01
CA LEU A 206 -3.76 -10.21 42.13
C LEU A 206 -3.28 -8.92 42.83
N GLN A 207 -3.76 -8.68 44.05
CA GLN A 207 -3.19 -7.67 44.93
C GLN A 207 -2.02 -8.31 45.72
N LEU A 208 -0.83 -7.74 45.57
CA LEU A 208 0.28 -7.90 46.51
C LEU A 208 0.42 -6.61 47.29
#